data_AF-A0A7R9VSK7-F1
#
_entry.id   AF-A0A7R9VSK7-F1
#
_cell.length_a   1.000
_cell.length_b   1.000
_cell.length_c   1.000
_cell.angle_alpha   90.00
_cell.angle_beta   90.00
_cell.angle_gamma   90.00
#
_symmetry.space_group_name_H-M   'P 1'
#
loop_
_entity.id
_entity.type
_entity.pdbx_description
1 polymer ?
#
loop_
_entity_poly.entity_id
_entity_poly.type
_entity_poly.pdbx_seq_one_letter_code
_entity_poly.pdbx_strand_id
1 'polypeptide(L)'
;AWLQAPGGPQIGVVFETEDDFTRSLQELHHNAFTNDRILDLNKQLRELKDDGRSTHLRSPQMLDIEERRDAFINSLIAYDLVEASNSFFSYRPTLHALQGMEGVPLADELVHIHPSNSSRPSYLPSTMKMPDIPDFQGFECHLDNWSTTKVTKGTSLDESQAEALLHALTSRVALIQGPPGTGKTFIGALLARMIRQNTDESILCVCYTNHALDQFLEHLLANGEQRIVRIGGRSK
;
A
#
# COMPACT_ATOMS: atom_id res chain seq x y z
N ALA A 1 -15.13 27.06 -21.13
CA ALA A 1 -15.71 27.90 -20.07
C ALA A 1 -15.08 27.65 -18.69
N TRP A 2 -14.88 26.39 -18.24
CA TRP A 2 -14.20 26.11 -16.95
C TRP A 2 -12.68 26.45 -16.96
N LEU A 3 -11.95 26.16 -18.05
CA LEU A 3 -10.50 26.44 -18.16
C LEU A 3 -10.10 27.92 -18.00
N GLN A 4 -11.05 28.86 -18.07
CA GLN A 4 -10.78 30.31 -17.93
C GLN A 4 -11.20 30.88 -16.56
N ALA A 5 -11.61 30.05 -15.60
CA ALA A 5 -11.94 30.50 -14.26
C ALA A 5 -10.64 30.77 -13.44
N PRO A 6 -10.45 31.97 -12.85
CA PRO A 6 -9.25 32.32 -12.07
C PRO A 6 -8.97 31.45 -10.83
N GLY A 7 -9.83 30.49 -10.51
CA GLY A 7 -9.66 29.47 -9.46
C GLY A 7 -10.12 28.07 -9.91
N GLY A 8 -10.21 27.82 -11.22
CA GLY A 8 -10.52 26.49 -11.75
C GLY A 8 -9.32 25.54 -11.64
N PRO A 9 -9.55 24.21 -11.67
CA PRO A 9 -8.48 23.23 -11.73
C PRO A 9 -7.46 23.56 -12.83
N GLN A 10 -6.20 23.68 -12.44
CA GLN A 10 -5.07 23.85 -13.34
C GLN A 10 -4.47 22.47 -13.62
N ILE A 11 -4.41 22.07 -14.88
CA ILE A 11 -3.68 20.88 -15.30
C ILE A 11 -2.27 21.34 -15.68
N GLY A 12 -1.29 21.07 -14.82
CA GLY A 12 0.12 21.24 -15.13
C GLY A 12 0.68 19.95 -15.71
N VAL A 13 1.37 20.04 -16.85
CA VAL A 13 2.13 18.93 -17.42
C VAL A 13 3.61 19.21 -17.18
N VAL A 14 4.32 18.26 -16.58
CA VAL A 14 5.77 18.34 -16.33
C VAL A 14 6.48 17.44 -17.33
N PHE A 15 7.54 17.96 -17.94
CA PHE A 15 8.37 17.25 -18.90
C PHE A 15 9.72 16.92 -18.27
N GLU A 16 10.26 15.75 -18.58
CA GLU A 16 11.55 15.29 -18.04
C GLU A 16 12.73 16.03 -18.70
N THR A 17 12.57 16.42 -19.96
CA THR A 17 13.59 17.14 -20.74
C THR A 17 13.01 18.32 -21.53
N GLU A 18 13.89 19.25 -21.95
CA GLU A 18 13.53 20.38 -22.81
C GLU A 18 13.12 19.92 -24.23
N ASP A 19 13.71 18.82 -24.71
CA ASP A 19 13.37 18.21 -25.99
C ASP A 19 11.94 17.64 -25.97
N ASP A 20 11.55 16.97 -24.88
CA ASP A 20 10.19 16.45 -24.70
C ASP A 20 9.17 17.59 -24.68
N PHE A 21 9.47 18.68 -23.94
CA PHE A 21 8.64 19.87 -23.93
C PHE A 21 8.47 20.47 -25.33
N THR A 22 9.57 20.61 -26.07
CA THR A 22 9.57 21.19 -27.42
C THR A 22 8.79 20.34 -28.40
N ARG A 23 8.95 19.01 -28.37
CA ARG A 23 8.17 18.08 -29.18
C ARG A 23 6.68 18.21 -28.85
N SER A 24 6.30 18.19 -27.57
CA SER A 24 4.89 18.30 -27.18
C SER A 24 4.26 19.63 -27.60
N LEU A 25 4.99 20.75 -27.57
CA LEU A 25 4.49 22.01 -28.11
C LEU A 25 4.22 21.95 -29.62
N GLN A 26 5.09 21.31 -30.40
CA GLN A 26 4.90 21.13 -31.83
C GLN A 26 3.66 20.25 -32.13
N GLU A 27 3.49 19.17 -31.38
CA GLU A 27 2.33 18.27 -31.50
C GLU A 27 1.02 18.98 -31.16
N LEU A 28 1.00 19.78 -30.08
CA LEU A 28 -0.16 20.60 -29.70
C LEU A 28 -0.50 21.63 -30.78
N HIS A 29 0.51 22.29 -31.35
CA HIS A 29 0.31 23.25 -32.43
C HIS A 29 -0.26 22.58 -33.69
N HIS A 30 0.27 21.40 -34.06
CA HIS A 30 -0.24 20.60 -35.17
C HIS A 30 -1.71 20.19 -34.97
N ASN A 31 -2.05 19.68 -33.78
CA ASN A 31 -3.41 19.28 -33.45
C ASN A 31 -4.38 20.47 -33.45
N ALA A 32 -3.97 21.63 -32.91
CA ALA A 32 -4.78 22.85 -32.92
C ALA A 32 -5.09 23.31 -34.35
N PHE A 33 -4.06 23.40 -35.20
CA PHE A 33 -4.22 23.76 -36.61
C PHE A 33 -5.12 22.79 -37.37
N THR A 34 -4.93 21.48 -37.14
CA THR A 34 -5.74 20.43 -37.77
C THR A 34 -7.20 20.49 -37.32
N ASN A 35 -7.44 20.74 -36.02
CA ASN A 35 -8.78 20.89 -35.47
C ASN A 35 -9.55 22.06 -36.09
N ASP A 36 -8.90 23.20 -36.34
CA ASP A 36 -9.53 24.34 -37.01
C ASP A 36 -10.02 23.98 -38.43
N ARG A 37 -9.25 23.17 -39.17
CA ARG A 37 -9.66 22.69 -40.51
C ARG A 37 -10.83 21.70 -40.43
N ILE A 38 -10.84 20.84 -39.42
CA ILE A 38 -11.97 19.92 -39.17
C ILE A 38 -13.24 20.72 -38.86
N LEU A 39 -13.14 21.77 -38.04
CA LEU A 39 -14.27 22.62 -37.70
C LEU A 39 -14.84 23.36 -38.92
N ASP A 40 -13.97 23.87 -39.80
CA ASP A 40 -14.38 24.50 -41.06
C ASP A 40 -15.11 23.52 -41.99
N LEU A 41 -14.57 22.32 -42.20
CA LEU A 41 -15.23 21.28 -43.01
C LEU A 41 -16.58 20.84 -42.41
N ASN A 42 -16.66 20.73 -41.08
CA ASN A 42 -17.92 20.44 -40.39
C ASN A 42 -18.96 21.57 -40.54
N LYS A 43 -18.51 22.82 -40.70
CA LYS A 43 -19.40 23.96 -41.01
C LYS A 43 -19.93 23.85 -42.43
N GLN A 44 -19.06 23.62 -43.43
CA GLN A 44 -19.46 23.43 -44.83
C GLN A 44 -20.43 22.26 -45.00
N LEU A 45 -20.20 21.15 -44.30
CA LEU A 45 -21.08 19.98 -44.34
C LEU A 45 -22.47 20.27 -43.74
N ARG A 46 -22.57 21.17 -42.75
CA ARG A 46 -23.85 21.61 -42.17
C ARG A 46 -24.62 22.50 -43.15
N GLU A 47 -23.94 23.48 -43.74
CA GLU A 47 -24.53 24.39 -44.73
C GLU A 47 -25.11 23.61 -45.94
N LEU A 48 -24.37 22.61 -46.45
CA LEU A 48 -24.85 21.74 -47.54
C LEU A 48 -26.05 20.86 -47.18
N LYS A 49 -26.22 20.52 -45.90
CA LYS A 49 -27.38 19.75 -45.40
C LYS A 49 -28.61 20.64 -45.21
N ASP A 50 -28.41 21.91 -44.87
CA ASP A 50 -29.48 22.88 -44.63
C ASP A 50 -30.06 23.45 -45.94
N ASP A 51 -29.33 23.39 -47.06
CA ASP A 51 -29.75 23.89 -48.39
C ASP A 51 -30.89 23.07 -49.08
N GLY A 52 -31.49 22.09 -48.40
CA GLY A 52 -32.83 21.57 -48.70
C GLY A 52 -33.04 20.89 -50.07
N ARG A 53 -31.99 20.65 -50.86
CA ARG A 53 -32.08 20.10 -52.24
C ARG A 53 -31.58 18.67 -52.42
N SER A 54 -31.37 17.88 -51.35
CA SER A 54 -30.99 16.46 -51.52
C SER A 54 -31.82 15.51 -50.68
N THR A 55 -32.71 14.82 -51.38
CA THR A 55 -33.08 13.41 -51.16
C THR A 55 -31.91 12.56 -50.68
N HIS A 56 -32.21 11.51 -49.91
CA HIS A 56 -31.35 10.54 -49.18
C HIS A 56 -30.00 10.03 -49.79
N LEU A 57 -29.52 10.49 -50.95
CA LEU A 57 -28.18 10.19 -51.47
C LEU A 57 -27.17 11.30 -51.12
N ARG A 58 -25.98 10.89 -50.66
CA ARG A 58 -24.82 11.78 -50.43
C ARG A 58 -24.34 12.33 -51.77
N SER A 59 -24.26 13.65 -51.91
CA SER A 59 -23.75 14.26 -53.14
C SER A 59 -22.24 13.98 -53.29
N PRO A 60 -21.69 13.95 -54.52
CA PRO A 60 -20.24 13.78 -54.72
C PRO A 60 -19.39 14.82 -53.98
N GLN A 61 -19.92 16.04 -53.83
CA GLN A 61 -19.27 17.12 -53.09
C GLN A 61 -19.27 16.88 -51.57
N MET A 62 -20.33 16.26 -51.02
CA MET A 62 -20.35 15.85 -49.61
C MET A 62 -19.35 14.73 -49.34
N LEU A 63 -19.20 13.78 -50.27
CA LEU A 63 -18.24 12.69 -50.14
C LEU A 63 -16.79 13.21 -50.12
N ASP A 64 -16.43 14.15 -50.99
CA ASP A 64 -15.10 14.80 -50.97
C ASP A 64 -14.81 15.50 -49.63
N ILE A 65 -15.80 16.23 -49.10
CA ILE A 65 -15.67 16.93 -47.81
C ILE A 65 -15.52 15.92 -46.66
N GLU A 66 -16.30 14.83 -46.67
CA GLU A 66 -16.21 13.75 -45.68
C GLU A 66 -14.84 13.06 -45.73
N GLU A 67 -14.33 12.69 -46.92
CA GLU A 67 -13.02 12.06 -47.09
C GLU A 67 -11.89 12.96 -46.58
N ARG A 68 -11.93 14.26 -46.91
CA ARG A 68 -10.93 15.24 -46.44
C ARG A 68 -11.00 15.43 -44.93
N ARG A 69 -12.20 15.47 -44.35
CA ARG A 69 -12.39 15.58 -42.90
C ARG A 69 -11.80 14.35 -42.20
N ASP A 70 -12.09 13.15 -42.70
CA ASP A 70 -11.63 11.91 -42.11
C ASP A 70 -10.09 11.78 -42.25
N ALA A 71 -9.50 12.27 -43.34
CA ALA A 71 -8.05 12.39 -43.47
C ALA A 71 -7.43 13.31 -42.39
N PHE A 72 -8.08 14.45 -42.08
CA PHE A 72 -7.60 15.32 -40.99
C PHE A 72 -7.77 14.68 -39.62
N ILE A 73 -8.90 14.01 -39.35
CA ILE A 73 -9.12 13.29 -38.09
C ILE A 73 -8.04 12.24 -37.88
N ASN A 74 -7.71 11.47 -38.91
CA ASN A 74 -6.67 10.44 -38.86
C ASN A 74 -5.24 11.02 -38.74
N SER A 75 -5.06 12.32 -38.99
CA SER A 75 -3.77 13.01 -38.81
C SER A 75 -3.58 13.64 -37.43
N LEU A 76 -4.62 13.58 -36.57
CA LEU A 76 -4.51 14.05 -35.19
C LEU A 76 -3.64 13.10 -34.38
N ILE A 77 -2.76 13.68 -33.57
CA ILE A 77 -1.97 12.94 -32.59
C ILE A 77 -2.89 12.65 -31.41
N ALA A 78 -3.18 11.36 -31.19
CA ALA A 78 -3.99 10.88 -30.09
C ALA A 78 -3.11 10.53 -28.88
N TYR A 79 -3.62 10.79 -27.67
CA TYR A 79 -2.96 10.45 -26.42
C TYR A 79 -3.87 9.57 -25.57
N ASP A 80 -3.31 8.51 -25.01
CA ASP A 80 -3.97 7.73 -23.97
C ASP A 80 -3.81 8.46 -22.63
N LEU A 81 -4.91 8.97 -22.09
CA LEU A 81 -4.91 9.52 -20.74
C LEU A 81 -4.96 8.38 -19.73
N VAL A 82 -3.83 8.10 -19.09
CA VAL A 82 -3.76 7.15 -17.99
C VAL A 82 -3.87 7.91 -16.66
N GLU A 83 -5.01 7.79 -16.00
CA GLU A 83 -5.18 8.28 -14.63
C GLU A 83 -4.47 7.31 -13.67
N ALA A 84 -3.31 7.71 -13.16
CA ALA A 84 -2.70 7.00 -12.05
C ALA A 84 -3.51 7.27 -10.78
N SER A 85 -3.99 6.22 -10.11
CA SER A 85 -4.63 6.38 -8.81
C SER A 85 -3.68 7.07 -7.84
N ASN A 86 -4.20 7.92 -6.96
CA ASN A 86 -3.40 8.62 -5.93
C ASN A 86 -2.52 7.66 -5.08
N SER A 87 -2.87 6.37 -5.04
CA SER A 87 -2.11 5.36 -4.32
C SER A 87 -0.86 4.87 -5.07
N PHE A 88 -0.72 5.08 -6.38
CA PHE A 88 0.45 4.61 -7.15
C PHE A 88 1.77 5.13 -6.57
N PHE A 89 1.84 6.43 -6.26
CA PHE A 89 3.05 7.04 -5.70
C PHE A 89 3.35 6.59 -4.26
N SER A 90 2.36 6.09 -3.52
CA SER A 90 2.57 5.59 -2.15
C SER A 90 3.37 4.29 -2.12
N TYR A 91 3.34 3.49 -3.19
CA TYR A 91 4.11 2.25 -3.29
C TYR A 91 5.52 2.45 -3.82
N ARG A 92 5.83 3.62 -4.41
CA ARG A 92 7.15 3.90 -4.99
C ARG A 92 8.30 3.58 -4.02
N PRO A 93 8.29 4.02 -2.74
CA PRO A 93 9.37 3.68 -1.79
C PRO A 93 9.52 2.16 -1.58
N THR A 94 8.41 1.44 -1.47
CA THR A 94 8.40 -0.02 -1.32
C THR A 94 8.97 -0.71 -2.55
N LEU A 95 8.57 -0.29 -3.76
CA LEU A 95 9.07 -0.86 -5.00
C LEU A 95 10.56 -0.59 -5.20
N HIS A 96 11.03 0.63 -4.90
CA HIS A 96 12.47 0.95 -4.92
C HIS A 96 13.26 0.10 -3.94
N ALA A 97 12.74 -0.10 -2.72
CA ALA A 97 13.35 -1.00 -1.76
C ALA A 97 13.45 -2.43 -2.32
N LEU A 98 12.36 -2.97 -2.87
CA LEU A 98 12.32 -4.31 -3.46
C LEU A 98 13.31 -4.48 -4.62
N GLN A 99 13.45 -3.47 -5.50
CA GLN A 99 14.40 -3.50 -6.62
C GLN A 99 15.86 -3.52 -6.16
N GLY A 100 16.17 -2.94 -4.99
CA GLY A 100 17.50 -2.92 -4.40
C GLY A 100 17.83 -4.12 -3.51
N MET A 101 16.93 -5.10 -3.35
CA MET A 101 17.18 -6.24 -2.46
C MET A 101 18.16 -7.23 -3.08
N GLU A 102 19.28 -7.48 -2.40
CA GLU A 102 20.28 -8.50 -2.80
C GLU A 102 19.82 -9.94 -2.52
N GLY A 103 18.85 -10.11 -1.62
CA GLY A 103 18.28 -11.41 -1.25
C GLY A 103 16.96 -11.25 -0.50
N VAL A 104 16.29 -12.38 -0.20
CA VAL A 104 15.03 -12.39 0.54
C VAL A 104 15.33 -12.43 2.04
N PRO A 105 14.96 -11.40 2.84
CA PRO A 105 15.04 -11.45 4.28
C PRO A 105 14.22 -12.62 4.81
N LEU A 106 14.74 -13.31 5.82
CA LEU A 106 14.09 -14.49 6.42
C LEU A 106 13.83 -15.61 5.38
N ALA A 107 14.71 -15.74 4.38
CA ALA A 107 14.56 -16.76 3.33
C ALA A 107 14.51 -18.18 3.91
N ASP A 108 15.28 -18.48 4.96
CA ASP A 108 15.31 -19.80 5.59
C ASP A 108 13.95 -20.15 6.22
N GLU A 109 13.26 -19.16 6.76
CA GLU A 109 11.97 -19.33 7.41
C GLU A 109 10.79 -19.21 6.44
N LEU A 110 10.90 -18.40 5.38
CA LEU A 110 9.80 -18.09 4.47
C LEU A 110 9.86 -18.84 3.12
N VAL A 111 11.06 -19.19 2.64
CA VAL A 111 11.28 -19.80 1.32
C VAL A 111 11.85 -21.22 1.45
N HIS A 112 12.89 -21.40 2.26
CA HIS A 112 13.58 -22.68 2.47
C HIS A 112 13.10 -23.37 3.75
N ILE A 113 11.78 -23.50 3.88
CA ILE A 113 11.14 -24.11 5.06
C ILE A 113 11.67 -25.54 5.22
N HIS A 114 12.61 -25.72 6.15
CA HIS A 114 13.19 -27.00 6.50
C HIS A 114 13.14 -27.16 8.03
N PRO A 115 12.77 -28.33 8.57
CA PRO A 115 12.65 -28.54 10.02
C PRO A 115 13.92 -28.22 10.81
N SER A 116 15.10 -28.39 10.22
CA SER A 116 16.38 -28.04 10.85
C SER A 116 16.68 -26.54 10.91
N ASN A 117 15.98 -25.73 10.12
CA ASN A 117 16.20 -24.28 10.02
C ASN A 117 15.36 -23.49 11.03
N SER A 118 14.41 -24.16 11.70
CA SER A 118 13.65 -23.56 12.80
C SER A 118 14.51 -23.52 14.07
N SER A 119 15.34 -22.49 14.18
CA SER A 119 16.06 -22.21 15.42
C SER A 119 15.30 -21.16 16.23
N ARG A 120 15.29 -21.31 17.57
CA ARG A 120 14.80 -20.26 18.47
C ARG A 120 15.59 -18.96 18.31
N PRO A 121 14.98 -17.79 18.54
CA PRO A 121 15.72 -16.54 18.54
C PRO A 121 16.86 -16.57 19.59
N SER A 122 18.09 -16.28 19.16
CA SER A 122 19.29 -16.42 19.99
C SER A 122 19.39 -15.41 21.12
N TYR A 123 18.67 -14.29 21.03
CA TYR A 123 18.62 -13.26 22.06
C TYR A 123 17.71 -13.64 23.25
N LEU A 124 16.88 -14.68 23.12
CA LEU A 124 15.97 -15.10 24.18
C LEU A 124 16.65 -16.09 25.14
N PRO A 125 16.63 -15.84 26.47
CA PRO A 125 17.09 -16.82 27.44
C PRO A 125 16.20 -18.07 27.46
N SER A 126 16.74 -19.20 27.90
CA SER A 126 15.97 -20.46 28.04
C SER A 126 14.87 -20.37 29.10
N THR A 127 15.04 -19.51 30.10
CA THR A 127 14.02 -19.20 31.12
C THR A 127 13.55 -17.77 30.91
N MET A 128 12.25 -17.62 30.73
CA MET A 128 11.58 -16.33 30.60
C MET A 128 10.64 -16.15 31.79
N LYS A 129 10.63 -14.97 32.38
CA LYS A 129 9.69 -14.59 33.43
C LYS A 129 8.52 -13.82 32.83
N MET A 130 7.30 -14.24 33.14
CA MET A 130 6.10 -13.47 32.81
C MET A 130 5.97 -12.24 33.72
N PRO A 131 5.13 -11.25 33.36
CA PRO A 131 4.96 -10.06 34.18
C PRO A 131 4.48 -10.35 35.60
N ASP A 132 4.99 -9.62 36.58
CA ASP A 132 4.55 -9.73 37.98
C ASP A 132 3.27 -8.91 38.22
N ILE A 133 2.16 -9.42 37.70
CA ILE A 133 0.80 -8.85 37.83
C ILE A 133 -0.19 -10.00 38.16
N PRO A 134 -1.40 -9.73 38.68
CA PRO A 134 -2.32 -10.77 39.16
C PRO A 134 -2.59 -11.93 38.19
N ASP A 135 -2.59 -11.63 36.89
CA ASP A 135 -2.85 -12.58 35.81
C ASP A 135 -1.73 -13.61 35.60
N PHE A 136 -0.48 -13.27 35.91
CA PHE A 136 0.67 -14.14 35.64
C PHE A 136 1.58 -14.39 36.85
N GLN A 137 1.51 -13.55 37.88
CA GLN A 137 2.22 -13.69 39.16
C GLN A 137 3.72 -13.96 39.01
N GLY A 138 4.35 -13.39 37.97
CA GLY A 138 5.77 -13.61 37.72
C GLY A 138 6.13 -15.03 37.30
N PHE A 139 5.18 -15.80 36.75
CA PHE A 139 5.37 -17.20 36.37
C PHE A 139 6.62 -17.40 35.51
N GLU A 140 7.49 -18.33 35.91
CA GLU A 140 8.69 -18.68 35.15
C GLU A 140 8.38 -19.79 34.14
N CYS A 141 8.64 -19.49 32.87
CA CYS A 141 8.48 -20.42 31.77
C CYS A 141 9.83 -20.85 31.22
N HIS A 142 10.06 -22.16 31.17
CA HIS A 142 11.24 -22.77 30.58
C HIS A 142 10.91 -23.17 29.13
N LEU A 143 11.53 -22.50 28.16
CA LEU A 143 11.22 -22.70 26.74
C LEU A 143 11.60 -24.11 26.25
N ASP A 144 12.68 -24.67 26.79
CA ASP A 144 13.17 -26.01 26.43
C ASP A 144 12.32 -27.15 27.03
N ASN A 145 11.49 -26.85 28.04
CA ASN A 145 10.62 -27.81 28.72
C ASN A 145 9.23 -27.21 28.95
N TRP A 146 8.67 -26.62 27.90
CA TRP A 146 7.38 -25.96 27.97
C TRP A 146 6.26 -26.97 28.26
N SER A 147 5.33 -26.57 29.13
CA SER A 147 4.11 -27.33 29.39
C SER A 147 2.92 -26.39 29.41
N THR A 148 2.09 -26.47 28.36
CA THR A 148 0.88 -25.67 28.21
C THR A 148 -0.03 -25.82 29.43
N THR A 149 -0.18 -27.04 29.97
CA THR A 149 -0.98 -27.29 31.18
C THR A 149 -0.43 -26.62 32.44
N LYS A 150 0.89 -26.49 32.59
CA LYS A 150 1.46 -25.76 33.74
C LYS A 150 1.23 -24.27 33.58
N VAL A 151 1.41 -23.75 32.38
CA VAL A 151 1.21 -22.33 32.06
C VAL A 151 -0.25 -21.93 32.27
N THR A 152 -1.21 -22.69 31.74
CA THR A 152 -2.65 -22.37 31.89
C THR A 152 -3.16 -22.54 33.33
N LYS A 153 -2.51 -23.36 34.16
CA LYS A 153 -2.83 -23.45 35.60
C LYS A 153 -2.17 -22.36 36.44
N GLY A 154 -1.01 -21.87 36.00
CA GLY A 154 -0.23 -20.84 36.71
C GLY A 154 -0.54 -19.41 36.26
N THR A 155 -1.35 -19.23 35.22
CA THR A 155 -1.64 -17.94 34.60
C THR A 155 -3.10 -17.86 34.16
N SER A 156 -3.55 -16.68 33.74
CA SER A 156 -4.87 -16.46 33.14
C SER A 156 -4.98 -16.88 31.67
N LEU A 157 -3.89 -17.38 31.06
CA LEU A 157 -3.89 -17.77 29.64
C LEU A 157 -4.74 -19.02 29.40
N ASP A 158 -5.54 -18.97 28.33
CA ASP A 158 -6.14 -20.19 27.78
C ASP A 158 -5.11 -21.04 27.01
N GLU A 159 -5.51 -22.25 26.63
CA GLU A 159 -4.62 -23.21 25.95
C GLU A 159 -4.09 -22.66 24.62
N SER A 160 -4.95 -22.05 23.81
CA SER A 160 -4.58 -21.49 22.50
C SER A 160 -3.64 -20.29 22.63
N GLN A 161 -3.85 -19.47 23.65
CA GLN A 161 -3.02 -18.33 23.99
C GLN A 161 -1.63 -18.75 24.47
N ALA A 162 -1.57 -19.77 25.32
CA ALA A 162 -0.31 -20.34 25.79
C ALA A 162 0.49 -20.99 24.64
N GLU A 163 -0.17 -21.69 23.73
CA GLU A 163 0.47 -22.24 22.52
C GLU A 163 0.97 -21.14 21.58
N ALA A 164 0.15 -20.11 21.32
CA ALA A 164 0.55 -18.97 20.49
C ALA A 164 1.77 -18.24 21.06
N LEU A 165 1.82 -18.07 22.39
CA LEU A 165 2.96 -17.48 23.08
C LEU A 165 4.23 -18.35 22.96
N LEU A 166 4.10 -19.67 23.15
CA LEU A 166 5.22 -20.61 22.94
C LEU A 166 5.77 -20.49 21.51
N HIS A 167 4.90 -20.54 20.51
CA HIS A 167 5.30 -20.46 19.11
C HIS A 167 6.04 -19.16 18.81
N ALA A 168 5.58 -18.04 19.35
CA ALA A 168 6.23 -16.74 19.18
C ALA A 168 7.60 -16.64 19.88
N LEU A 169 7.82 -17.34 20.99
CA LEU A 169 9.09 -17.35 21.73
C LEU A 169 10.11 -18.36 21.20
N THR A 170 9.65 -19.39 20.48
CA THR A 170 10.52 -20.49 19.99
C THR A 170 10.77 -20.45 18.50
N SER A 171 10.11 -19.58 17.75
CA SER A 171 10.28 -19.44 16.30
C SER A 171 10.85 -18.08 15.94
N ARG A 172 11.81 -18.03 15.01
CA ARG A 172 12.32 -16.77 14.44
C ARG A 172 11.26 -16.01 13.64
N VAL A 173 10.31 -16.73 13.06
CA VAL A 173 9.10 -16.17 12.42
C VAL A 173 7.89 -16.93 12.96
N ALA A 174 6.90 -16.20 13.45
CA ALA A 174 5.65 -16.76 13.95
C ALA A 174 4.44 -16.01 13.37
N LEU A 175 3.43 -16.76 12.94
CA LEU A 175 2.15 -16.22 12.50
C LEU A 175 1.08 -16.55 13.54
N ILE A 176 0.51 -15.53 14.18
CA ILE A 176 -0.61 -15.69 15.11
C ILE A 176 -1.89 -15.23 14.41
N GLN A 177 -2.83 -16.16 14.23
CA GLN A 177 -4.11 -15.92 13.59
C GLN A 177 -5.27 -16.18 14.55
N GLY A 178 -6.32 -15.38 14.45
CA GLY A 178 -7.56 -15.59 15.20
C GLY A 178 -8.66 -14.61 14.80
N PRO A 179 -9.95 -14.96 14.95
CA PRO A 179 -11.08 -14.06 14.74
C PRO A 179 -11.02 -12.75 15.55
N PRO A 180 -11.84 -11.74 15.24
CA PRO A 180 -11.97 -10.55 16.09
C PRO A 180 -12.30 -10.94 17.55
N GLY A 181 -11.65 -10.30 18.52
CA GLY A 181 -11.88 -10.56 19.94
C GLY A 181 -11.10 -11.73 20.57
N THR A 182 -10.32 -12.52 19.81
CA THR A 182 -9.59 -13.69 20.36
C THR A 182 -8.24 -13.36 21.02
N GLY A 183 -8.10 -12.17 21.60
CA GLY A 183 -6.90 -11.85 22.40
C GLY A 183 -5.58 -11.67 21.64
N LYS A 184 -5.57 -11.52 20.30
CA LYS A 184 -4.33 -11.31 19.52
C LYS A 184 -3.50 -10.12 20.00
N THR A 185 -4.15 -8.98 20.23
CA THR A 185 -3.51 -7.76 20.77
C THR A 185 -2.93 -8.01 22.15
N PHE A 186 -3.65 -8.73 22.99
CA PHE A 186 -3.21 -9.11 24.33
C PHE A 186 -1.96 -10.01 24.29
N ILE A 187 -1.95 -11.06 23.45
CA ILE A 187 -0.77 -11.91 23.26
C ILE A 187 0.41 -11.12 22.71
N GLY A 188 0.20 -10.24 21.73
CA GLY A 188 1.27 -9.40 21.20
C GLY A 188 1.86 -8.46 22.26
N ALA A 189 1.01 -7.87 23.11
CA ALA A 189 1.45 -7.00 24.20
C ALA A 189 2.20 -7.78 25.29
N LEU A 190 1.71 -8.97 25.66
CA LEU A 190 2.37 -9.87 26.59
C LEU A 190 3.74 -10.29 26.08
N LEU A 191 3.83 -10.71 24.82
CA LEU A 191 5.08 -11.09 24.17
C LEU A 191 6.10 -9.94 24.20
N ALA A 192 5.69 -8.74 23.78
CA ALA A 192 6.57 -7.57 23.79
C ALA A 192 7.08 -7.26 25.21
N ARG A 193 6.19 -7.32 26.20
CA ARG A 193 6.55 -7.10 27.60
C ARG A 193 7.51 -8.16 28.12
N MET A 194 7.28 -9.44 27.82
CA MET A 194 8.17 -10.53 28.20
C MET A 194 9.56 -10.36 27.59
N ILE A 195 9.65 -10.01 26.30
CA ILE A 195 10.95 -9.74 25.66
C ILE A 195 11.67 -8.58 26.36
N ARG A 196 10.98 -7.45 26.61
CA ARG A 196 11.57 -6.27 27.27
C ARG A 196 11.96 -6.48 28.73
N GLN A 197 11.31 -7.39 29.44
CA GLN A 197 11.60 -7.67 30.85
C GLN A 197 12.74 -8.68 31.03
N ASN A 198 12.98 -9.54 30.03
CA ASN A 198 13.97 -10.61 30.12
C ASN A 198 15.20 -10.37 29.25
N THR A 199 15.20 -9.32 28.42
CA THR A 199 16.29 -8.96 27.50
C THR A 199 16.44 -7.44 27.40
N ASP A 200 17.60 -7.00 26.92
CA ASP A 200 17.84 -5.58 26.60
C ASP A 200 17.40 -5.20 25.18
N GLU A 201 16.81 -6.12 24.42
CA GLU A 201 16.45 -5.94 23.02
C GLU A 201 15.37 -4.89 22.79
N SER A 202 15.51 -4.11 21.71
CA SER A 202 14.51 -3.14 21.28
C SER A 202 13.51 -3.77 20.31
N ILE A 203 12.24 -3.39 20.41
CA ILE A 203 11.16 -3.96 19.61
C ILE A 203 10.69 -2.93 18.58
N LEU A 204 10.75 -3.29 17.30
CA LEU A 204 10.10 -2.53 16.23
C LEU A 204 8.68 -3.06 16.04
N CYS A 205 7.68 -2.22 16.32
CA CYS A 205 6.28 -2.52 16.05
C CYS A 205 5.85 -1.82 14.76
N VAL A 206 5.29 -2.58 13.82
CA VAL A 206 4.77 -2.06 12.54
C VAL A 206 3.31 -2.47 12.40
N CYS A 207 2.44 -1.53 12.03
CA CYS A 207 1.04 -1.78 11.73
C CYS A 207 0.63 -1.09 10.43
N TYR A 208 -0.38 -1.63 9.76
CA TYR A 208 -0.87 -1.08 8.49
C TYR A 208 -1.57 0.29 8.67
N THR A 209 -2.23 0.52 9.80
CA THR A 209 -2.94 1.77 10.09
C THR A 209 -2.45 2.41 11.38
N ASN A 210 -2.49 3.75 11.43
CA ASN A 210 -2.16 4.51 12.65
C ASN A 210 -3.07 4.12 13.82
N HIS A 211 -4.36 3.90 13.56
CA HIS A 211 -5.31 3.51 14.61
C HIS A 211 -4.97 2.16 15.26
N ALA A 212 -4.60 1.16 14.45
CA ALA A 212 -4.18 -0.15 14.97
C ALA A 212 -2.86 -0.05 15.77
N LEU A 213 -1.92 0.77 15.29
CA LEU A 213 -0.67 1.04 16.01
C LEU A 213 -0.97 1.69 17.36
N ASP A 214 -1.74 2.78 17.37
CA ASP A 214 -2.04 3.55 18.58
C ASP A 214 -2.77 2.66 19.61
N GLN A 215 -3.74 1.85 19.18
CA GLN A 215 -4.39 0.86 20.05
C GLN A 215 -3.39 -0.14 20.64
N PHE A 216 -2.46 -0.67 19.85
CA PHE A 216 -1.45 -1.59 20.36
C PHE A 216 -0.52 -0.91 21.39
N LEU A 217 -0.09 0.32 21.13
CA LEU A 217 0.74 1.09 22.04
C LEU A 217 0.01 1.45 23.35
N GLU A 218 -1.28 1.76 23.30
CA GLU A 218 -2.12 1.95 24.49
C GLU A 218 -2.15 0.69 25.37
N HIS A 219 -2.22 -0.50 24.78
CA HIS A 219 -2.13 -1.76 25.53
C HIS A 219 -0.75 -1.94 26.18
N LEU A 220 0.34 -1.55 25.50
CA LEU A 220 1.68 -1.60 26.10
C LEU A 220 1.83 -0.62 27.28
N LEU A 221 1.32 0.60 27.12
CA LEU A 221 1.31 1.63 28.17
C LEU A 221 0.47 1.19 29.38
N ALA A 222 -0.73 0.67 29.15
CA ALA A 222 -1.62 0.15 30.20
C ALA A 222 -0.97 -1.03 30.96
N ASN A 223 -0.08 -1.77 30.29
CA ASN A 223 0.70 -2.84 30.87
C ASN A 223 2.06 -2.37 31.43
N GLY A 224 2.29 -1.06 31.56
CA GLY A 224 3.42 -0.48 32.28
C GLY A 224 4.72 -0.32 31.48
N GLU A 225 4.72 -0.55 30.16
CA GLU A 225 5.85 -0.12 29.34
C GLU A 225 5.81 1.41 29.17
N GLN A 226 6.92 2.08 29.44
CA GLN A 226 7.02 3.55 29.41
C GLN A 226 8.02 4.04 28.36
N ARG A 227 8.89 3.16 27.85
CA ARG A 227 9.96 3.49 26.90
C ARG A 227 9.50 3.22 25.48
N ILE A 228 8.50 3.99 25.03
CA ILE A 228 7.91 3.86 23.70
C ILE A 228 8.22 5.11 22.88
N VAL A 229 8.74 4.91 21.66
CA VAL A 229 8.91 5.97 20.66
C VAL A 229 7.98 5.67 19.49
N ARG A 230 7.01 6.55 19.26
CA ARG A 230 6.00 6.41 18.19
C ARG A 230 6.37 7.29 17.00
N ILE A 231 6.66 6.66 15.86
CA ILE A 231 7.06 7.35 14.61
C ILE A 231 5.90 7.27 13.60
N GLY A 232 5.50 8.41 13.03
CA GLY A 232 4.45 8.48 12.00
C GLY A 232 3.61 9.76 12.05
N GLY A 233 2.71 9.96 11.09
CA GLY A 233 1.72 11.06 11.12
C GLY A 233 0.65 10.84 12.20
N ARG A 234 -0.04 11.88 12.66
CA ARG A 234 -1.11 11.75 13.68
C ARG A 234 -2.22 10.80 13.20
N SER A 235 -2.80 10.01 14.10
CA SER A 235 -4.12 9.40 13.85
C SER A 235 -5.13 10.53 13.57
N LYS A 236 -6.06 10.28 12.64
CA LYS A 236 -7.17 11.18 12.34
C LYS A 236 -8.28 10.97 13.34
#